data_AF-A0A6A8AMY0-F1
#
_entry.id   AF-A0A6A8AMY0-F1
#
_cell.length_a   1.000
_cell.length_b   1.000
_cell.length_c   1.000
_cell.angle_alpha   90.00
_cell.angle_beta   90.00
_cell.angle_gamma   90.00
#
_symmetry.space_group_name_H-M   'P 1'
#
loop_
_entity.id
_entity.type
_entity.pdbx_description
1 polymer ?
#
loop_
_entity_poly.entity_id
_entity_poly.type
_entity_poly.pdbx_seq_one_letter_code
_entity_poly.pdbx_strand_id
1 'polypeptide(L)' 'MKTEDEKEKLRLLLVYWIAHNKEHAQDFKRWAEKAKGFDEIGTEVYEAIMEAVEHMEEVNECLFKAFGDIKKE' A
#
# COMPACT_ATOMS: atom_id res chain seq x y z
N MET A 1 20.21 0.47 24.05
CA MET A 1 20.93 -0.06 22.89
C MET A 1 20.01 -0.86 21.97
N LYS A 2 19.30 -1.91 22.43
CA LYS A 2 18.32 -2.66 21.59
C LYS A 2 17.26 -1.78 20.91
N THR A 3 16.74 -0.78 21.61
CA THR A 3 15.66 0.09 21.13
C THR A 3 16.05 0.99 19.96
N GLU A 4 17.31 1.42 19.85
CA GLU A 4 17.76 2.28 18.75
C GLU A 4 17.96 1.48 17.46
N ASP A 5 18.50 0.26 17.56
CA ASP A 5 18.61 -0.65 16.41
C ASP A 5 17.22 -1.09 15.90
N GLU A 6 16.27 -1.30 16.80
CA GLU A 6 14.88 -1.62 16.46
C GLU A 6 14.16 -0.43 15.79
N LYS A 7 14.40 0.80 16.26
CA LYS A 7 13.89 2.03 15.61
C LYS A 7 14.44 2.19 14.20
N GLU A 8 15.74 2.00 13.99
CA GLU A 8 16.35 2.09 12.65
C GLU A 8 15.79 1.01 11.72
N LYS A 9 15.68 -0.22 12.22
CA LYS A 9 15.06 -1.32 11.46
C LYS A 9 13.62 -0.98 11.07
N LEU A 10 12.83 -0.42 11.99
CA LEU A 10 11.45 -0.02 11.71
C LEU A 10 11.40 1.11 10.66
N ARG A 11 12.29 2.09 10.71
CA ARG A 11 12.38 3.14 9.67
C ARG A 11 12.58 2.54 8.28
N LEU A 12 13.51 1.59 8.14
CA LEU A 12 13.77 0.92 6.87
C LEU A 12 12.57 0.11 6.40
N LEU A 13 11.90 -0.61 7.31
CA LEU A 13 10.69 -1.38 7.01
C LEU A 13 9.54 -0.50 6.53
N LEU A 14 9.31 0.66 7.15
CA LEU A 14 8.26 1.59 6.73
C LEU A 14 8.48 2.09 5.29
N VAL A 15 9.70 2.47 4.95
CA VAL A 15 10.04 2.90 3.57
C VAL A 15 9.84 1.75 2.58
N TYR A 16 10.29 0.54 2.95
CA TYR A 16 10.12 -0.65 2.14
C TYR A 16 8.64 -0.99 1.90
N TRP A 17 7.81 -1.00 2.93
CA TRP A 17 6.38 -1.29 2.81
C TRP A 17 5.65 -0.25 1.96
N ILE A 18 5.93 1.05 2.13
CA ILE A 18 5.32 2.09 1.29
C ILE A 18 5.68 1.87 -0.19
N ALA A 19 6.94 1.53 -0.49
CA ALA A 19 7.34 1.25 -1.86
C ALA A 19 6.62 0.00 -2.43
N HIS A 20 6.57 -1.09 -1.66
CA HIS A 20 5.96 -2.33 -2.10
C HIS A 20 4.43 -2.24 -2.24
N ASN A 21 3.78 -1.49 -1.36
CA ASN A 21 2.35 -1.20 -1.45
C ASN A 21 2.01 -0.46 -2.75
N LYS A 22 2.86 0.45 -3.22
CA LYS A 22 2.68 1.12 -4.52
C LYS A 22 2.82 0.15 -5.70
N GLU A 23 3.74 -0.81 -5.63
CA GLU A 23 3.86 -1.88 -6.63
C GLU A 23 2.59 -2.74 -6.64
N HIS A 24 2.09 -3.15 -5.47
CA HIS A 24 0.83 -3.86 -5.35
C HIS A 24 -0.37 -3.07 -5.89
N ALA A 25 -0.51 -1.79 -5.56
CA ALA A 25 -1.57 -0.93 -6.07
C ALA A 25 -1.56 -0.84 -7.61
N GLN A 26 -0.37 -0.76 -8.22
CA GLN A 26 -0.21 -0.77 -9.67
C GLN A 26 -0.64 -2.12 -10.28
N ASP A 27 -0.24 -3.23 -9.68
CA ASP A 27 -0.64 -4.56 -10.12
C ASP A 27 -2.15 -4.79 -9.97
N PHE A 28 -2.74 -4.35 -8.86
CA PHE A 28 -4.18 -4.42 -8.62
C PHE A 28 -4.93 -3.64 -9.70
N LYS A 29 -4.54 -2.38 -9.95
CA LYS A 29 -5.12 -1.56 -11.01
C LYS A 29 -5.03 -2.24 -12.38
N ARG A 30 -3.87 -2.84 -12.71
CA ARG A 30 -3.67 -3.56 -13.98
C ARG A 30 -4.64 -4.75 -14.11
N TRP A 31 -4.93 -5.45 -13.03
CA TRP A 31 -5.87 -6.58 -13.04
C TRP A 31 -7.33 -6.14 -13.02
N ALA A 32 -7.67 -5.07 -12.27
CA ALA A 32 -8.97 -4.41 -12.35
C ALA A 32 -9.32 -4.06 -13.80
N GLU A 33 -8.41 -3.43 -14.54
CA GLU A 33 -8.65 -3.07 -15.94
C GLU A 33 -8.91 -4.28 -16.84
N LYS A 34 -8.28 -5.44 -16.56
CA LYS A 34 -8.59 -6.68 -17.27
C LYS A 34 -9.96 -7.24 -16.90
N ALA A 35 -10.38 -7.07 -15.65
CA ALA A 35 -11.66 -7.59 -15.15
C ALA A 35 -12.86 -6.97 -15.85
N LYS A 36 -12.75 -5.73 -16.36
CA LYS A 36 -13.78 -5.12 -17.24
C LYS A 36 -14.11 -5.93 -18.48
N GLY A 37 -13.19 -6.78 -18.94
CA GLY A 37 -13.38 -7.68 -20.08
C GLY A 37 -13.93 -9.06 -19.71
N PHE A 38 -14.21 -9.31 -18.44
CA PHE A 38 -14.91 -10.51 -18.01
C PHE A 38 -16.42 -10.37 -18.28
N ASP A 39 -17.15 -11.47 -18.19
CA ASP A 39 -18.60 -11.52 -18.41
C ASP A 39 -19.36 -10.69 -17.35
N GLU A 40 -20.58 -11.07 -16.99
CA GLU A 40 -21.49 -10.27 -16.16
C GLU A 40 -20.90 -9.73 -14.84
N ILE A 41 -19.90 -10.41 -14.25
CA ILE A 41 -19.25 -10.02 -12.98
C ILE A 41 -18.10 -9.01 -13.11
N GLY A 42 -17.74 -8.62 -14.34
CA GLY A 42 -16.52 -7.84 -14.59
C GLY A 42 -16.53 -6.45 -13.95
N THR A 43 -17.71 -5.85 -13.84
CA THR A 43 -17.88 -4.51 -13.24
C THR A 43 -17.70 -4.56 -11.73
N GLU A 44 -18.35 -5.50 -11.04
CA GLU A 44 -18.26 -5.64 -9.58
C GLU A 44 -16.83 -6.00 -9.15
N VAL A 45 -16.15 -6.86 -9.92
CA VAL A 45 -14.75 -7.22 -9.66
C VAL A 45 -13.83 -6.02 -9.88
N TYR A 46 -14.06 -5.23 -10.93
CA TYR A 46 -13.31 -3.98 -11.15
C TYR A 46 -13.47 -3.02 -9.97
N GLU A 47 -14.71 -2.76 -9.55
CA GLU A 47 -15.02 -1.83 -8.46
C GLU A 47 -14.35 -2.27 -7.15
N ALA A 48 -14.49 -3.54 -6.77
CA ALA A 48 -13.88 -4.07 -5.54
C ALA A 48 -12.33 -4.01 -5.56
N ILE A 49 -11.70 -4.27 -6.71
CA ILE A 49 -10.25 -4.17 -6.83
C ILE A 49 -9.80 -2.69 -6.80
N MET A 50 -10.58 -1.77 -7.38
CA MET A 50 -10.27 -0.34 -7.33
C MET A 50 -10.43 0.23 -5.91
N GLU A 51 -11.42 -0.23 -5.14
CA GLU A 51 -11.54 0.08 -3.70
C GLU A 51 -10.28 -0.39 -2.93
N ALA A 52 -9.75 -1.58 -3.24
CA ALA A 52 -8.50 -2.04 -2.65
C ALA A 52 -7.28 -1.18 -3.03
N VAL A 53 -7.26 -0.59 -4.23
CA VAL A 53 -6.23 0.39 -4.63
C VAL A 53 -6.33 1.66 -3.78
N GLU A 54 -7.54 2.17 -3.55
CA GLU A 54 -7.75 3.36 -2.71
C GLU A 54 -7.31 3.12 -1.26
N HIS A 55 -7.73 2.01 -0.66
CA HIS A 55 -7.29 1.64 0.69
C HIS A 55 -5.77 1.43 0.79
N MET A 56 -5.11 0.98 -0.27
CA MET A 56 -3.66 0.85 -0.27
C MET A 56 -2.96 2.21 -0.10
N GLU A 57 -3.55 3.29 -0.64
CA GLU A 57 -3.02 4.63 -0.44
C GLU A 57 -3.29 5.18 0.95
N GLU A 58 -4.44 4.89 1.55
CA GLU A 58 -4.72 5.22 2.96
C GLU A 58 -3.73 4.52 3.92
N VAL A 59 -3.37 3.26 3.62
CA VAL A 59 -2.31 2.54 4.35
C VAL A 59 -0.98 3.28 4.19
N ASN A 60 -0.62 3.69 2.97
CA ASN A 60 0.62 4.42 2.72
C ASN A 60 0.70 5.76 3.47
N GLU A 61 -0.42 6.50 3.56
CA GLU A 61 -0.49 7.73 4.34
C GLU A 61 -0.23 7.48 5.83
N CYS A 62 -0.83 6.43 6.40
CA CYS A 62 -0.61 6.04 7.79
C CYS A 62 0.85 5.65 8.04
N LEU A 63 1.45 4.87 7.14
CA LEU A 63 2.86 4.47 7.24
C LEU A 63 3.81 5.67 7.09
N PHE A 64 3.49 6.62 6.20
CA PHE A 64 4.28 7.84 6.02
C PHE A 64 4.23 8.72 7.28
N LYS A 65 3.06 8.84 7.91
CA LYS A 65 2.90 9.52 9.20
C LYS A 65 3.77 8.86 10.29
N ALA A 66 3.69 7.54 10.42
CA ALA A 66 4.52 6.79 11.38
C ALA A 66 6.02 7.01 11.15
N PHE A 67 6.47 7.00 9.89
CA PHE A 67 7.85 7.28 9.52
C PHE A 67 8.28 8.70 9.90
N GLY A 68 7.40 9.68 9.68
CA GLY A 68 7.61 11.07 10.08
C GLY A 68 7.72 11.26 11.58
N ASP A 69 6.92 10.55 12.37
CA ASP A 69 6.95 10.65 13.83
C ASP A 69 8.20 10.00 14.44
N ILE A 70 8.73 8.92 13.85
CA ILE A 70 10.02 8.33 14.26
C ILE A 70 11.22 9.25 13.94
N LYS A 71 11.10 10.18 12.99
CA LYS A 71 12.16 11.15 12.64
C LYS A 71 12.20 12.41 13.51
N LYS A 72 11.14 12.70 14.27
CA LYS A 72 11.02 13.93 15.07
C LYS A 72 11.73 13.83 16.44
N GLU A 73 12.19 12.64 16.82
CA GLU A 73 13.09 12.41 17.97
C GLU A 73 14.55 12.65 17.58
#